data_AF-A0A0A0HY31-F1
#
_entry.id   AF-A0A0A0HY31-F1
#
_cell.length_a   1.000
_cell.length_b   1.000
_cell.length_c   1.000
_cell.angle_alpha   90.00
_cell.angle_beta   90.00
_cell.angle_gamma   90.00
#
_symmetry.space_group_name_H-M   'P 1'
#
loop_
_entity.id
_entity.type
_entity.pdbx_description
1 polymer ?
#
loop_
_entity_poly.entity_id
_entity_poly.type
_entity_poly.pdbx_seq_one_letter_code
_entity_poly.pdbx_strand_id
1 'polypeptide(L)'
;MAYRILHCGESLENYYTCMKEKTIGFTKNIGDKEDIIFLVVKINKAAICGARVIISEKTNYKPWKDFNKYKICFNITNIEFCKPFQVEILKQVDPEKWGFKFMLGSKEIKEQEAIDLLNSTFEENKRDSMYIFKEDELRKSKKKKEDNICNDVKQEISSTVQEKDKDNKISNQTNIVPTQQNTQLDIMGTFQTINFISEQHEVQGLETLVTKHFYNLFTKYSVDNSILISDNRKFSTATIKDDNGTTINGISGIPDALLITYNKDDSVPLQISLIEYECYGKQKTSIRQKSDYLNCHIIPQ
;
A
#
# COMPACT_ATOMS: atom_id res chain seq x y z
N MET A 1 2.15 -19.84 3.49
CA MET A 1 0.71 -19.70 3.25
C MET A 1 0.01 -19.38 4.55
N ALA A 2 -0.48 -18.15 4.70
CA ALA A 2 -1.27 -17.68 5.82
C ALA A 2 -2.73 -17.42 5.41
N TYR A 3 -3.64 -17.40 6.38
CA TYR A 3 -5.03 -17.01 6.18
C TYR A 3 -5.27 -15.60 6.73
N ARG A 4 -5.97 -14.76 5.97
CA ARG A 4 -6.26 -13.36 6.35
C ARG A 4 -7.67 -12.97 5.96
N ILE A 5 -8.22 -11.99 6.67
CA ILE A 5 -9.44 -11.29 6.27
C ILE A 5 -9.06 -9.91 5.77
N LEU A 6 -9.43 -9.56 4.54
CA LEU A 6 -9.29 -8.20 4.03
C LEU A 6 -10.65 -7.52 3.94
N HIS A 7 -10.76 -6.36 4.58
CA HIS A 7 -11.98 -5.59 4.64
C HIS A 7 -11.95 -4.39 3.66
N CYS A 8 -12.79 -4.40 2.64
CA CYS A 8 -12.94 -3.34 1.62
C CYS A 8 -13.69 -2.09 2.11
N GLY A 9 -14.00 -2.01 3.41
CA GLY A 9 -14.74 -0.89 3.99
C GLY A 9 -16.23 -1.00 3.66
N GLU A 10 -16.87 0.17 3.48
CA GLU A 10 -18.26 0.28 3.01
C GLU A 10 -18.33 0.41 1.47
N SER A 11 -17.19 0.33 0.78
CA SER A 11 -17.10 0.50 -0.68
C SER A 11 -17.32 -0.83 -1.40
N LEU A 12 -18.55 -1.04 -1.89
CA LEU A 12 -18.85 -2.12 -2.81
C LEU A 12 -18.12 -1.99 -4.15
N GLU A 13 -17.90 -0.75 -4.59
CA GLU A 13 -17.08 -0.46 -5.78
C GLU A 13 -15.69 -1.07 -5.63
N ASN A 14 -14.99 -0.80 -4.51
CA ASN A 14 -13.65 -1.36 -4.28
C ASN A 14 -13.66 -2.90 -4.19
N TYR A 15 -14.68 -3.47 -3.53
CA TYR A 15 -14.87 -4.92 -3.44
C TYR A 15 -14.98 -5.56 -4.84
N TYR A 16 -15.84 -5.01 -5.70
CA TYR A 16 -16.01 -5.50 -7.06
C TYR A 16 -14.78 -5.25 -7.94
N THR A 17 -14.13 -4.10 -7.79
CA THR A 17 -12.88 -3.78 -8.49
C THR A 17 -11.80 -4.80 -8.18
N CYS A 18 -11.64 -5.24 -6.91
CA CYS A 18 -10.64 -6.26 -6.57
C CYS A 18 -10.80 -7.53 -7.40
N MET A 19 -12.05 -7.99 -7.55
CA MET A 19 -12.35 -9.24 -8.25
C MET A 19 -12.30 -9.07 -9.77
N LYS A 20 -12.79 -7.95 -10.30
CA LYS A 20 -12.79 -7.65 -11.74
C LYS A 20 -11.38 -7.45 -12.27
N GLU A 21 -10.60 -6.62 -11.58
CA GLU A 21 -9.24 -6.23 -11.97
C GLU A 21 -8.17 -7.18 -11.39
N LYS A 22 -8.60 -8.25 -10.71
CA LYS A 22 -7.75 -9.30 -10.13
C LYS A 22 -6.58 -8.76 -9.31
N THR A 23 -6.83 -7.69 -8.54
CA THR A 23 -5.80 -6.98 -7.80
C THR A 23 -6.29 -6.65 -6.41
N ILE A 24 -5.44 -6.80 -5.40
CA ILE A 24 -5.78 -6.55 -4.00
C ILE A 24 -4.75 -5.63 -3.34
N GLY A 25 -5.22 -4.69 -2.51
CA GLY A 25 -4.38 -3.69 -1.86
C GLY A 25 -4.43 -3.78 -0.34
N PHE A 26 -3.27 -3.68 0.31
CA PHE A 26 -3.14 -3.60 1.76
C PHE A 26 -2.67 -2.21 2.18
N THR A 27 -3.27 -1.67 3.25
CA THR A 27 -2.88 -0.39 3.85
C THR A 27 -1.63 -0.49 4.73
N LYS A 28 -1.13 -1.70 4.94
CA LYS A 28 0.10 -2.04 5.68
C LYS A 28 0.98 -2.89 4.77
N ASN A 29 2.29 -2.92 5.04
CA ASN A 29 3.24 -3.79 4.35
C ASN A 29 3.13 -5.21 4.92
N ILE A 30 2.08 -5.92 4.53
CA ILE A 30 1.74 -7.27 4.98
C ILE A 30 1.22 -8.10 3.81
N GLY A 31 1.16 -9.42 4.01
CA GLY A 31 0.76 -10.37 2.98
C GLY A 31 1.98 -10.87 2.22
N ASP A 32 1.98 -12.17 1.95
CA ASP A 32 3.01 -12.83 1.17
C ASP A 32 2.37 -13.69 0.08
N LYS A 33 3.15 -14.01 -0.96
CA LYS A 33 2.70 -14.86 -2.06
C LYS A 33 2.09 -16.16 -1.50
N GLU A 34 1.00 -16.60 -2.12
CA GLU A 34 0.20 -17.77 -1.77
C GLU A 34 -0.68 -17.62 -0.52
N ASP A 35 -0.73 -16.46 0.14
CA ASP A 35 -1.68 -16.22 1.22
C ASP A 35 -3.13 -16.29 0.73
N ILE A 36 -4.00 -16.86 1.57
CA ILE A 36 -5.43 -16.99 1.32
C ILE A 36 -6.16 -15.85 1.99
N ILE A 37 -6.94 -15.10 1.20
CA ILE A 37 -7.65 -13.90 1.64
C ILE A 37 -9.15 -14.11 1.54
N PHE A 38 -9.84 -14.00 2.68
CA PHE A 38 -11.29 -13.82 2.72
C PHE A 38 -11.61 -12.34 2.49
N LEU A 39 -12.27 -12.04 1.37
CA LEU A 39 -12.65 -10.70 0.96
C LEU A 39 -14.00 -10.34 1.59
N VAL A 40 -13.98 -9.25 2.36
CA VAL A 40 -15.10 -8.81 3.20
C VAL A 40 -15.49 -7.38 2.87
N VAL A 41 -16.80 -7.13 2.83
CA VAL A 41 -17.37 -5.79 2.66
C VAL A 41 -18.38 -5.52 3.78
N LYS A 42 -18.45 -4.27 4.24
CA LYS A 42 -19.40 -3.86 5.26
C LYS A 42 -20.72 -3.44 4.63
N ILE A 43 -21.79 -4.15 4.98
CA ILE A 43 -23.15 -3.86 4.53
C ILE A 43 -24.05 -3.83 5.75
N ASN A 44 -24.83 -2.75 5.92
CA ASN A 44 -25.74 -2.58 7.07
C ASN A 44 -25.04 -2.78 8.44
N LYS A 45 -23.82 -2.25 8.60
CA LYS A 45 -22.94 -2.42 9.77
C LYS A 45 -22.42 -3.84 10.03
N ALA A 46 -22.80 -4.84 9.23
CA ALA A 46 -22.26 -6.19 9.32
C ALA A 46 -21.08 -6.37 8.36
N ALA A 47 -20.04 -7.07 8.81
CA ALA A 47 -18.92 -7.50 7.98
C ALA A 47 -19.31 -8.80 7.24
N ILE A 48 -19.42 -8.72 5.92
CA ILE A 48 -19.92 -9.80 5.06
C ILE A 48 -18.80 -10.33 4.18
N CYS A 49 -18.48 -11.62 4.29
CA CYS A 49 -17.59 -12.30 3.35
C CYS A 49 -18.39 -12.79 2.15
N GLY A 50 -17.87 -12.60 0.94
CA GLY A 50 -18.50 -13.10 -0.30
C GLY A 50 -17.53 -13.75 -1.29
N ALA A 51 -16.22 -13.66 -1.03
CA ALA A 51 -15.20 -14.25 -1.89
C ALA A 51 -13.98 -14.69 -1.08
N ARG A 52 -13.29 -15.71 -1.57
CA ARG A 52 -11.99 -16.18 -1.09
C ARG A 52 -11.04 -16.18 -2.27
N VAL A 53 -9.82 -15.70 -2.06
CA VAL A 53 -8.83 -15.58 -3.14
C VAL A 53 -7.44 -15.94 -2.66
N ILE A 54 -6.54 -16.24 -3.59
CA ILE A 54 -5.11 -16.48 -3.32
C ILE A 54 -4.31 -15.33 -3.91
N ILE A 55 -3.46 -14.68 -3.11
CA ILE A 55 -2.58 -13.63 -3.63
C ILE A 55 -1.32 -14.24 -4.25
N SER A 56 -0.83 -13.63 -5.32
CA SER A 56 0.32 -14.10 -6.09
C SER A 56 1.44 -13.06 -6.02
N GLU A 57 1.95 -12.59 -7.16
CA GLU A 57 3.05 -11.64 -7.21
C GLU A 57 2.61 -10.23 -6.77
N LYS A 58 3.57 -9.45 -6.24
CA LYS A 58 3.36 -8.03 -6.01
C LYS A 58 3.13 -7.33 -7.34
N THR A 59 2.23 -6.35 -7.34
CA THR A 59 1.91 -5.55 -8.54
C THR A 59 1.95 -4.06 -8.21
N ASN A 60 2.25 -3.25 -9.23
CA ASN A 60 2.12 -1.80 -9.18
C ASN A 60 0.75 -1.32 -9.66
N TYR A 61 -0.03 -2.22 -10.24
CA TYR A 61 -1.35 -1.88 -10.71
C TYR A 61 -2.25 -1.54 -9.52
N LYS A 62 -2.85 -0.34 -9.54
CA LYS A 62 -3.74 0.16 -8.49
C LYS A 62 -5.01 0.74 -9.12
N PRO A 63 -6.03 -0.09 -9.38
CA PRO A 63 -7.22 0.33 -10.11
C PRO A 63 -8.18 1.23 -9.30
N TRP A 64 -7.94 1.42 -8.00
CA TRP A 64 -8.82 2.20 -7.13
C TRP A 64 -8.55 3.70 -7.23
N LYS A 65 -9.61 4.52 -7.17
CA LYS A 65 -9.49 5.99 -7.07
C LYS A 65 -8.70 6.43 -5.84
N ASP A 66 -8.80 5.70 -4.73
CA ASP A 66 -8.08 5.97 -3.50
C ASP A 66 -6.78 5.16 -3.36
N PHE A 67 -6.10 4.89 -4.49
CA PHE A 67 -4.90 4.05 -4.57
C PHE A 67 -3.78 4.45 -3.58
N ASN A 68 -3.69 5.74 -3.23
CA ASN A 68 -2.70 6.30 -2.31
C ASN A 68 -2.73 5.67 -0.91
N LYS A 69 -3.85 5.06 -0.50
CA LYS A 69 -3.99 4.41 0.81
C LYS A 69 -3.31 3.05 0.87
N TYR A 70 -3.11 2.39 -0.27
CA TYR A 70 -2.57 1.03 -0.32
C TYR A 70 -1.06 1.09 -0.50
N LYS A 71 -0.34 0.61 0.53
CA LYS A 71 1.13 0.61 0.56
C LYS A 71 1.71 -0.50 -0.31
N ILE A 72 1.03 -1.63 -0.35
CA ILE A 72 1.43 -2.80 -1.14
C ILE A 72 0.21 -3.40 -1.83
N CYS A 73 0.40 -3.91 -3.04
CA CYS A 73 -0.64 -4.55 -3.84
C CYS A 73 -0.14 -5.87 -4.41
N PHE A 74 -1.06 -6.81 -4.60
CA PHE A 74 -0.79 -8.13 -5.13
C PHE A 74 -1.81 -8.50 -6.19
N ASN A 75 -1.38 -9.32 -7.14
CA ASN A 75 -2.27 -9.97 -8.07
C ASN A 75 -3.05 -11.08 -7.38
N ILE A 76 -4.26 -11.28 -7.84
CA ILE A 76 -5.18 -12.28 -7.34
C ILE A 76 -5.26 -13.45 -8.31
N THR A 77 -5.15 -14.65 -7.76
CA THR A 77 -5.39 -15.92 -8.43
C THR A 77 -6.47 -16.72 -7.70
N ASN A 78 -7.05 -17.70 -8.39
CA ASN A 78 -8.02 -18.64 -7.83
C ASN A 78 -9.16 -17.95 -7.03
N ILE A 79 -9.96 -17.15 -7.74
CA ILE A 79 -11.10 -16.45 -7.12
C ILE A 79 -12.24 -17.46 -6.95
N GLU A 80 -12.62 -17.68 -5.70
CA GLU A 80 -13.77 -18.50 -5.34
C GLU A 80 -14.87 -17.61 -4.75
N PHE A 81 -16.12 -17.92 -5.08
CA PHE A 81 -17.29 -17.18 -4.62
C PHE A 81 -18.11 -18.00 -3.64
N CYS A 82 -18.78 -17.31 -2.73
CA CYS A 82 -19.75 -17.92 -1.84
C CYS A 82 -21.03 -17.07 -1.79
N LYS A 83 -22.12 -17.69 -1.35
CA LYS A 83 -23.26 -16.95 -0.82
C LYS A 83 -22.76 -16.14 0.38
N PRO A 84 -23.05 -14.83 0.44
CA PRO A 84 -22.42 -14.01 1.46
C PRO A 84 -22.86 -14.39 2.87
N PHE A 85 -21.91 -14.44 3.80
CA PHE A 85 -22.15 -14.75 5.22
C PHE A 85 -21.48 -13.73 6.14
N GLN A 86 -22.01 -13.58 7.35
CA GLN A 86 -21.45 -12.68 8.35
C GLN A 86 -20.20 -13.28 8.97
N VAL A 87 -19.11 -12.52 8.99
CA VAL A 87 -17.84 -12.94 9.60
C VAL A 87 -17.93 -12.99 11.14
N GLU A 88 -19.03 -12.49 11.71
CA GLU A 88 -19.33 -12.59 13.14
C GLU A 88 -19.44 -14.03 13.66
N ILE A 89 -19.49 -15.05 12.78
CA ILE A 89 -19.32 -16.45 13.17
C ILE A 89 -18.07 -16.68 14.03
N LEU A 90 -17.01 -15.87 13.82
CA LEU A 90 -15.77 -15.94 14.59
C LEU A 90 -15.93 -15.59 16.08
N LYS A 91 -17.09 -15.03 16.49
CA LYS A 91 -17.47 -14.90 17.90
C LYS A 91 -17.52 -16.26 18.60
N GLN A 92 -17.70 -17.36 17.88
CA GLN A 92 -17.67 -18.71 18.45
C GLN A 92 -16.28 -19.09 18.97
N VAL A 93 -15.21 -18.52 18.38
CA VAL A 93 -13.83 -18.79 18.77
C VAL A 93 -13.36 -17.85 19.88
N ASP A 94 -13.69 -16.56 19.78
CA ASP A 94 -13.29 -15.56 20.78
C ASP A 94 -14.37 -14.47 20.90
N PRO A 95 -15.43 -14.68 21.70
CA PRO A 95 -16.57 -13.78 21.77
C PRO A 95 -16.21 -12.33 22.12
N GLU A 96 -15.23 -12.14 23.00
CA GLU A 96 -14.86 -10.82 23.53
C GLU A 96 -13.94 -10.04 22.58
N LYS A 97 -13.01 -10.72 21.90
CA LYS A 97 -11.94 -10.05 21.15
C LYS A 97 -11.96 -10.31 19.65
N TRP A 98 -12.91 -11.09 19.12
CA TRP A 98 -12.95 -11.48 17.69
C TRP A 98 -12.70 -10.31 16.72
N GLY A 99 -13.34 -9.16 16.93
CA GLY A 99 -13.23 -8.01 16.03
C GLY A 99 -11.81 -7.44 16.00
N PHE A 100 -11.20 -7.22 17.16
CA PHE A 100 -9.82 -6.75 17.25
C PHE A 100 -8.82 -7.78 16.70
N LYS A 101 -9.11 -9.06 16.95
CA LYS A 101 -8.21 -10.18 16.64
C LYS A 101 -8.18 -10.50 15.15
N PHE A 102 -9.34 -10.63 14.53
CA PHE A 102 -9.48 -11.15 13.16
C PHE A 102 -9.75 -10.05 12.11
N MET A 103 -10.39 -8.94 12.50
CA MET A 103 -10.78 -7.89 11.54
C MET A 103 -9.75 -6.76 11.41
N LEU A 104 -8.81 -6.64 12.34
CA LEU A 104 -7.93 -5.47 12.41
C LEU A 104 -6.73 -5.57 11.45
N GLY A 105 -6.85 -4.88 10.31
CA GLY A 105 -5.74 -4.61 9.42
C GLY A 105 -5.14 -5.85 8.79
N SER A 106 -5.98 -6.84 8.48
CA SER A 106 -5.66 -8.04 7.70
C SER A 106 -4.46 -8.83 8.20
N LYS A 107 -4.28 -8.86 9.52
CA LYS A 107 -3.28 -9.69 10.16
C LYS A 107 -3.53 -11.16 9.83
N GLU A 108 -2.46 -11.94 9.89
CA GLU A 108 -2.53 -13.38 9.81
C GLU A 108 -3.38 -13.92 10.98
N ILE A 109 -4.30 -14.82 10.65
CA ILE A 109 -5.08 -15.58 11.60
C ILE A 109 -4.22 -16.76 12.04
N LYS A 110 -3.99 -16.90 13.34
CA LYS A 110 -3.13 -17.95 13.90
C LYS A 110 -3.92 -19.12 14.48
N GLU A 111 -5.18 -18.87 14.82
CA GLU A 111 -6.08 -19.81 15.45
C GLU A 111 -6.64 -20.77 14.40
N GLN A 112 -6.24 -22.04 14.48
CA GLN A 112 -6.70 -23.07 13.54
C GLN A 112 -8.23 -23.21 13.57
N GLU A 113 -8.86 -23.14 14.74
CA GLU A 113 -10.32 -23.19 14.90
C GLU A 113 -11.02 -22.08 14.10
N ALA A 114 -10.45 -20.87 14.04
CA ALA A 114 -11.00 -19.76 13.26
C ALA A 114 -10.84 -19.99 11.76
N ILE A 115 -9.71 -20.55 11.34
CA ILE A 115 -9.44 -20.91 9.94
C ILE A 115 -10.42 -22.00 9.48
N ASP A 116 -10.60 -23.05 10.29
CA ASP A 116 -11.50 -24.16 9.99
C ASP A 116 -12.95 -23.69 9.94
N LEU A 117 -13.37 -22.81 10.86
CA LEU A 117 -14.71 -22.24 10.86
C LEU A 117 -14.98 -21.36 9.63
N LEU A 118 -14.01 -20.54 9.21
CA LEU A 118 -14.13 -19.74 7.99
C LEU A 118 -14.19 -20.62 6.75
N ASN A 119 -13.30 -21.61 6.64
CA ASN A 119 -13.27 -22.52 5.50
C ASN A 119 -14.54 -23.35 5.39
N SER A 120 -14.97 -24.00 6.47
CA SER A 120 -16.21 -24.80 6.48
C SER A 120 -17.42 -23.95 6.11
N THR A 121 -17.59 -22.77 6.74
CA THR A 121 -18.70 -21.86 6.41
C THR A 121 -18.64 -21.40 4.95
N PHE A 122 -17.43 -21.13 4.43
CA PHE A 122 -17.25 -20.74 3.04
C PHE A 122 -17.62 -21.88 2.08
N GLU A 123 -17.13 -23.10 2.32
CA GLU A 123 -17.43 -24.27 1.48
C GLU A 123 -18.93 -24.62 1.48
N GLU A 124 -19.59 -24.56 2.63
CA GLU A 124 -21.04 -24.76 2.75
C GLU A 124 -21.85 -23.75 1.93
N ASN A 125 -21.29 -22.56 1.74
CA ASN A 125 -21.91 -21.47 1.00
C ASN A 125 -21.32 -21.32 -0.42
N LYS A 126 -20.47 -22.23 -0.89
CA LYS A 126 -19.74 -22.07 -2.15
C LYS A 126 -20.67 -21.95 -3.36
N ARG A 127 -20.29 -21.11 -4.31
CA ARG A 127 -21.05 -20.87 -5.54
C ARG A 127 -20.12 -20.63 -6.72
N ASP A 128 -20.64 -20.87 -7.92
CA ASP A 128 -19.88 -20.76 -9.16
C ASP A 128 -19.68 -19.31 -9.64
N SER A 129 -20.46 -18.36 -9.11
CA SER A 129 -20.50 -16.98 -9.60
C SER A 129 -20.55 -15.97 -8.46
N MET A 130 -19.97 -14.79 -8.70
CA MET A 130 -19.99 -13.65 -7.79
C MET A 130 -21.42 -13.29 -7.34
N TYR A 131 -21.59 -13.04 -6.05
CA TYR A 131 -22.84 -12.50 -5.53
C TYR A 131 -22.95 -11.00 -5.83
N ILE A 132 -24.05 -10.60 -6.46
CA ILE A 132 -24.37 -9.20 -6.72
C ILE A 132 -25.36 -8.72 -5.66
N PHE A 133 -24.92 -7.83 -4.77
CA PHE A 133 -25.76 -7.23 -3.75
C PHE A 133 -26.86 -6.37 -4.37
N LYS A 134 -28.12 -6.68 -4.04
CA LYS A 134 -29.28 -5.95 -4.57
C LYS A 134 -29.52 -4.66 -3.81
N GLU A 135 -30.11 -3.67 -4.48
CA GLU A 135 -30.31 -2.34 -3.89
C GLU A 135 -31.17 -2.35 -2.61
N ASP A 136 -32.12 -3.28 -2.51
CA ASP A 136 -32.95 -3.47 -1.31
C ASP A 136 -32.14 -3.94 -0.09
N GLU A 137 -31.08 -4.72 -0.32
CA GLU A 137 -30.15 -5.14 0.72
C GLU A 137 -29.28 -3.97 1.18
N LEU A 138 -28.98 -3.04 0.29
CA LEU A 138 -28.20 -1.82 0.58
C LEU A 138 -29.04 -0.76 1.32
N ARG A 139 -30.34 -0.64 0.99
CA ARG A 139 -31.24 0.40 1.51
C ARG A 139 -31.64 0.23 2.98
N LYS A 140 -31.52 -0.97 3.56
CA LYS A 140 -31.74 -1.20 5.00
C LYS A 140 -30.83 -0.34 5.89
N SER A 141 -29.72 0.18 5.36
CA SER A 141 -28.76 1.06 6.05
C SER A 141 -29.26 2.50 6.27
N LYS A 142 -30.19 3.01 5.44
CA LYS A 142 -30.54 4.45 5.44
C LYS A 142 -31.76 4.81 6.31
N LYS A 143 -32.58 3.84 6.75
CA LYS A 143 -33.87 4.09 7.45
C LYS A 143 -33.80 4.27 8.97
N LYS A 144 -32.62 4.43 9.59
CA LYS A 144 -32.49 4.71 11.04
C LYS A 144 -31.55 5.89 11.32
N LYS A 145 -31.88 7.06 10.78
CA LYS A 145 -31.38 8.34 11.27
C LYS A 145 -32.56 9.27 11.45
N GLU A 146 -33.31 9.04 12.52
CA GLU A 146 -34.06 10.04 13.25
C GLU A 146 -34.47 9.39 14.58
N ASP A 147 -34.14 10.09 15.65
CA ASP A 147 -34.51 9.89 17.05
C ASP A 147 -33.95 8.66 17.79
N ASN A 148 -32.78 8.87 18.40
CA ASN A 148 -32.62 8.73 19.86
C ASN A 148 -31.26 9.27 20.32
N ILE A 149 -31.32 10.36 21.08
CA ILE A 149 -30.26 10.90 21.92
C ILE A 149 -30.08 9.95 23.10
N CYS A 150 -28.88 9.39 23.30
CA CYS A 150 -28.27 9.24 24.64
C CYS A 150 -26.79 8.81 24.54
N ASN A 151 -25.91 9.73 24.96
CA ASN A 151 -24.64 9.56 25.66
C ASN A 151 -23.61 8.53 25.15
N ASP A 152 -22.84 8.94 24.14
CA ASP A 152 -21.46 8.47 24.00
C ASP A 152 -20.53 9.36 24.82
N VAL A 153 -19.88 8.73 25.80
CA VAL A 153 -18.81 9.30 26.63
C VAL A 153 -17.66 9.72 25.72
N LYS A 154 -17.61 11.01 25.38
CA LYS A 154 -16.36 11.68 25.05
C LYS A 154 -15.55 11.79 26.33
N GLN A 155 -14.54 10.93 26.48
CA GLN A 155 -13.46 11.25 27.40
C GLN A 155 -12.36 11.95 26.61
N GLU A 156 -12.47 13.28 26.64
CA GLU A 156 -11.38 14.20 26.40
C GLU A 156 -10.28 13.92 27.43
N ILE A 157 -9.06 13.61 26.98
CA ILE A 157 -7.88 13.80 27.81
C ILE A 157 -7.33 15.17 27.43
N SER A 158 -7.83 16.17 28.16
CA SER A 158 -7.31 17.53 28.19
C SER A 158 -5.99 17.55 28.94
N SER A 159 -5.03 18.23 28.34
CA SER A 159 -3.70 18.54 28.84
C SER A 159 -3.73 19.35 30.13
N THR A 160 -2.98 18.92 31.16
CA THR A 160 -2.42 19.83 32.16
C THR A 160 -1.28 19.14 32.91
N VAL A 161 -0.03 19.42 32.53
CA VAL A 161 1.11 19.34 33.45
C VAL A 161 1.96 20.58 33.23
N GLN A 162 2.19 21.26 34.33
CA GLN A 162 2.80 22.56 34.50
C GLN A 162 4.27 22.57 34.10
N GLU A 163 4.69 23.68 33.51
CA GLU A 163 6.10 24.09 33.37
C GLU A 163 6.76 24.20 34.76
N LYS A 164 7.90 23.53 34.92
CA LYS A 164 8.99 24.00 35.77
C LYS A 164 10.31 23.72 35.06
N ASP A 165 10.93 24.80 34.60
CA ASP A 165 12.33 24.88 34.20
C ASP A 165 13.24 24.30 35.29
N LYS A 166 14.11 23.37 34.90
CA LYS A 166 15.48 23.29 35.39
C LYS A 166 16.39 22.71 34.32
N ASP A 167 17.40 23.51 33.97
CA ASP A 167 18.60 23.15 33.24
C ASP A 167 19.13 21.75 33.58
N ASN A 168 19.40 20.95 32.55
CA ASN A 168 20.59 20.10 32.56
C ASN A 168 20.95 19.61 31.15
N LYS A 169 22.16 19.99 30.71
CA LYS A 169 22.90 19.43 29.59
C LYS A 169 22.92 17.89 29.70
N ILE A 170 22.51 17.17 28.65
CA ILE A 170 23.07 15.86 28.28
C ILE A 170 23.04 15.74 26.75
N SER A 171 24.18 15.28 26.25
CA SER A 171 24.70 15.21 24.88
C SER A 171 23.86 14.43 23.87
N ASN A 172 23.58 15.05 22.71
CA ASN A 172 23.31 14.33 21.47
C ASN A 172 24.60 13.68 20.97
N GLN A 173 24.75 12.36 21.15
CA GLN A 173 25.75 11.58 20.42
C GLN A 173 25.28 11.39 18.98
N THR A 174 25.48 12.43 18.18
CA THR A 174 25.59 12.31 16.72
C THR A 174 26.90 11.58 16.41
N ASN A 175 26.82 10.30 16.04
CA ASN A 175 27.93 9.62 15.37
C ASN A 175 28.04 10.16 13.95
N ILE A 176 28.65 11.34 13.82
CA ILE A 176 29.17 11.87 12.57
C ILE A 176 30.45 11.08 12.30
N VAL A 177 30.38 10.10 11.39
CA VAL A 177 31.60 9.46 10.88
C VAL A 177 32.35 10.52 10.06
N PRO A 178 33.64 10.79 10.37
CA PRO A 178 34.41 11.76 9.61
C PRO A 178 34.62 11.27 8.19
N THR A 179 34.62 12.22 7.27
CA THR A 179 35.04 12.11 5.87
C THR A 179 36.28 11.21 5.74
N GLN A 180 36.07 9.95 5.36
CA GLN A 180 37.13 9.10 4.87
C GLN A 180 36.76 8.57 3.50
N GLN A 181 37.75 8.68 2.63
CA GLN A 181 37.69 8.45 1.20
C GLN A 181 37.35 6.99 0.88
N ASN A 182 36.54 6.82 -0.15
CA ASN A 182 36.49 5.62 -0.99
C ASN A 182 36.09 4.28 -0.33
N THR A 183 35.19 4.32 0.65
CA THR A 183 34.54 3.10 1.16
C THR A 183 33.12 2.99 0.60
N GLN A 184 32.86 1.86 -0.06
CA GLN A 184 31.57 1.46 -0.58
C GLN A 184 30.51 1.48 0.54
N LEU A 185 29.53 2.37 0.44
CA LEU A 185 28.43 2.46 1.40
C LEU A 185 27.58 1.19 1.34
N ASP A 186 27.44 0.53 2.49
CA ASP A 186 26.59 -0.66 2.66
C ASP A 186 25.22 -0.22 3.22
N ILE A 187 24.27 0.04 2.33
CA ILE A 187 22.91 0.45 2.71
C ILE A 187 22.07 -0.79 3.01
N MET A 188 22.08 -1.19 4.30
CA MET A 188 21.33 -2.36 4.80
C MET A 188 19.89 -2.05 5.31
N GLY A 189 19.32 -0.89 4.99
CA GLY A 189 17.90 -0.59 5.29
C GLY A 189 17.62 0.82 5.79
N THR A 190 16.34 1.11 6.04
CA THR A 190 15.73 2.45 6.27
C THR A 190 16.19 3.21 7.53
N PHE A 191 17.21 2.74 8.25
CA PHE A 191 17.62 3.31 9.55
C PHE A 191 18.95 4.08 9.53
N GLN A 192 19.66 4.12 8.40
CA GLN A 192 20.84 4.97 8.24
C GLN A 192 20.52 6.20 7.40
N THR A 193 20.62 7.38 8.02
CA THR A 193 20.53 8.66 7.31
C THR A 193 21.89 8.97 6.68
N ILE A 194 22.01 8.73 5.37
CA ILE A 194 23.21 9.12 4.61
C ILE A 194 23.00 10.54 4.10
N ASN A 195 23.94 11.43 4.43
CA ASN A 195 23.95 12.77 3.90
C ASN A 195 24.41 12.73 2.44
N PHE A 196 23.47 12.97 1.53
CA PHE A 196 23.72 13.18 0.11
C PHE A 196 24.55 14.46 -0.15
N ILE A 197 25.43 14.40 -1.16
CA ILE A 197 26.28 15.54 -1.55
C ILE A 197 25.67 16.30 -2.74
N SER A 198 25.46 15.62 -3.87
CA SER A 198 24.92 16.17 -5.13
C SER A 198 24.40 15.04 -6.00
N GLU A 199 23.47 15.29 -6.93
CA GLU A 199 22.73 14.26 -7.68
C GLU A 199 23.62 13.18 -8.33
N GLN A 200 24.67 13.60 -9.03
CA GLN A 200 25.58 12.72 -9.78
C GLN A 200 26.87 12.35 -9.02
N HIS A 201 26.95 12.54 -7.69
CA HIS A 201 28.16 12.17 -6.94
C HIS A 201 28.39 10.65 -6.99
N GLU A 202 29.61 10.22 -7.34
CA GLU A 202 29.93 8.82 -7.64
C GLU A 202 29.62 7.83 -6.51
N VAL A 203 29.67 8.29 -5.25
CA VAL A 203 29.45 7.43 -4.07
C VAL A 203 28.27 7.88 -3.21
N GLN A 204 27.93 9.16 -3.26
CA GLN A 204 26.95 9.81 -2.36
C GLN A 204 25.95 10.65 -3.15
N GLY A 205 25.80 10.31 -4.44
CA GLY A 205 24.82 10.92 -5.31
C GLY A 205 23.50 10.20 -5.22
N LEU A 206 22.41 10.95 -5.30
CA LEU A 206 21.09 10.37 -5.15
C LEU A 206 20.86 9.31 -6.21
N GLU A 207 21.20 9.62 -7.46
CA GLU A 207 21.08 8.70 -8.59
C GLU A 207 21.86 7.41 -8.33
N THR A 208 23.12 7.54 -7.91
CA THR A 208 24.00 6.40 -7.55
C THR A 208 23.39 5.56 -6.44
N LEU A 209 22.95 6.19 -5.34
CA LEU A 209 22.45 5.50 -4.15
C LEU A 209 21.12 4.81 -4.44
N VAL A 210 20.21 5.48 -5.14
CA VAL A 210 18.91 4.92 -5.50
C VAL A 210 19.08 3.79 -6.50
N THR A 211 19.89 3.97 -7.54
CA THR A 211 20.15 2.94 -8.55
C THR A 211 20.78 1.69 -7.93
N LYS A 212 21.84 1.87 -7.14
CA LYS A 212 22.59 0.76 -6.54
C LYS A 212 21.77 -0.04 -5.53
N HIS A 213 20.86 0.63 -4.82
CA HIS A 213 20.08 0.03 -3.75
C HIS A 213 18.58 -0.04 -4.08
N PHE A 214 18.20 0.06 -5.36
CA PHE A 214 16.82 0.21 -5.79
C PHE A 214 15.89 -0.85 -5.20
N TYR A 215 16.23 -2.12 -5.35
CA TYR A 215 15.42 -3.23 -4.85
C TYR A 215 15.36 -3.31 -3.32
N ASN A 216 16.39 -2.79 -2.63
CA ASN A 216 16.39 -2.69 -1.17
C ASN A 216 15.48 -1.55 -0.69
N LEU A 217 15.48 -0.43 -1.42
CA LEU A 217 14.68 0.76 -1.11
C LEU A 217 13.20 0.56 -1.49
N PHE A 218 12.93 -0.15 -2.59
CA PHE A 218 11.61 -0.35 -3.15
C PHE A 218 11.25 -1.84 -3.18
N THR A 219 10.96 -2.39 -2.01
CA THR A 219 10.60 -3.81 -1.78
C THR A 219 9.33 -4.28 -2.50
N LYS A 220 8.65 -3.39 -3.23
CA LYS A 220 7.56 -3.71 -4.15
C LYS A 220 8.06 -4.30 -5.48
N TYR A 221 9.30 -4.04 -5.86
CA TYR A 221 9.94 -4.59 -7.05
C TYR A 221 10.89 -5.74 -6.66
N SER A 222 10.97 -6.78 -7.48
CA SER A 222 11.98 -7.84 -7.34
C SER A 222 12.86 -7.91 -8.57
N VAL A 223 14.09 -8.41 -8.38
CA VAL A 223 15.05 -8.63 -9.48
C VAL A 223 14.52 -9.68 -10.46
N ASP A 224 13.67 -10.60 -9.99
CA ASP A 224 13.13 -11.69 -10.80
C ASP A 224 12.11 -11.22 -11.84
N ASN A 225 11.41 -10.11 -11.57
CA ASN A 225 10.29 -9.65 -12.40
C ASN A 225 10.42 -8.20 -12.86
N SER A 226 11.54 -7.55 -12.61
CA SER A 226 11.76 -6.18 -13.04
C SER A 226 13.23 -5.84 -13.24
N ILE A 227 13.49 -4.88 -14.12
CA ILE A 227 14.83 -4.41 -14.49
C ILE A 227 14.83 -2.89 -14.41
N LEU A 228 15.68 -2.34 -13.54
CA LEU A 228 16.03 -0.93 -13.56
C LEU A 228 17.20 -0.70 -14.53
N ILE A 229 17.00 0.16 -15.51
CA ILE A 229 17.99 0.62 -16.48
C ILE A 229 18.34 2.07 -16.14
N SER A 230 19.45 2.28 -15.45
CA SER A 230 19.94 3.61 -15.10
C SER A 230 20.73 4.30 -16.21
N ASP A 231 21.16 3.57 -17.25
CA ASP A 231 21.78 4.16 -18.45
C ASP A 231 20.72 4.74 -19.39
N ASN A 232 20.13 5.82 -18.92
CA ASN A 232 18.97 6.50 -19.47
C ASN A 232 19.19 7.21 -20.81
N ARG A 233 20.43 7.60 -21.13
CA ARG A 233 20.76 8.35 -22.36
C ARG A 233 20.44 7.59 -23.64
N LYS A 234 20.21 6.28 -23.52
CA LYS A 234 19.76 5.39 -24.61
C LYS A 234 18.27 5.55 -24.95
N PHE A 235 17.50 6.27 -24.15
CA PHE A 235 16.05 6.30 -24.24
C PHE A 235 15.48 7.72 -24.17
N SER A 236 15.86 8.55 -25.15
CA SER A 236 15.25 9.87 -25.31
C SER A 236 13.77 9.75 -25.68
N THR A 237 12.91 10.40 -24.93
CA THR A 237 11.47 10.42 -25.19
C THR A 237 11.10 11.57 -26.13
N ALA A 238 10.25 11.27 -27.11
CA ALA A 238 9.74 12.27 -28.03
C ALA A 238 8.63 13.09 -27.39
N THR A 239 8.55 14.37 -27.72
CA THR A 239 7.46 15.24 -27.27
C THR A 239 6.11 14.75 -27.83
N ILE A 240 5.22 14.35 -26.93
CA ILE A 240 3.84 13.98 -27.28
C ILE A 240 2.95 15.22 -27.16
N LYS A 241 2.05 15.40 -28.13
CA LYS A 241 1.01 16.44 -28.10
C LYS A 241 -0.31 15.78 -27.73
N ASP A 242 -1.13 16.48 -26.95
CA ASP A 242 -2.52 16.07 -26.69
C ASP A 242 -3.40 16.26 -27.94
N ASP A 243 -4.66 15.81 -27.86
CA ASP A 243 -5.65 15.94 -28.93
C ASP A 243 -5.94 17.40 -29.33
N ASN A 244 -5.57 18.36 -28.48
CA ASN A 244 -5.69 19.79 -28.73
C ASN A 244 -4.41 20.40 -29.33
N GLY A 245 -3.40 19.58 -29.63
CA GLY A 245 -2.11 20.02 -30.19
C GLY A 245 -1.17 20.66 -29.17
N THR A 246 -1.50 20.61 -27.89
CA THR A 246 -0.70 21.12 -26.77
C THR A 246 0.38 20.11 -26.41
N THR A 247 1.61 20.58 -26.27
CA THR A 247 2.71 19.74 -25.79
C THR A 247 2.45 19.30 -24.35
N ILE A 248 2.53 17.99 -24.09
CA ILE A 248 2.45 17.46 -22.73
C ILE A 248 3.82 17.66 -22.06
N ASN A 249 3.88 18.56 -21.09
CA ASN A 249 5.09 18.84 -20.31
C ASN A 249 5.47 17.64 -19.44
N GLY A 250 6.78 17.36 -19.33
CA GLY A 250 7.30 16.26 -18.51
C GLY A 250 7.45 14.92 -19.22
N ILE A 251 6.98 14.80 -20.47
CA ILE A 251 7.15 13.57 -21.27
C ILE A 251 8.38 13.66 -22.19
N SER A 252 8.85 14.86 -22.54
CA SER A 252 10.00 15.05 -23.44
C SER A 252 11.30 15.25 -22.67
N GLY A 253 12.27 14.36 -22.85
CA GLY A 253 13.57 14.48 -22.20
C GLY A 253 14.39 13.19 -22.26
N ILE A 254 15.42 13.14 -21.43
CA ILE A 254 16.11 11.90 -21.06
C ILE A 254 15.64 11.63 -19.64
N PRO A 255 14.88 10.56 -19.37
CA PRO A 255 14.43 10.24 -18.01
C PRO A 255 15.64 9.93 -17.12
N ASP A 256 15.57 9.98 -15.79
CA ASP A 256 16.73 9.59 -14.96
C ASP A 256 17.00 8.07 -14.97
N ALA A 257 15.94 7.26 -15.06
CA ALA A 257 16.05 5.82 -15.29
C ALA A 257 14.80 5.26 -15.96
N LEU A 258 14.91 4.04 -16.46
CA LEU A 258 13.79 3.25 -16.96
C LEU A 258 13.57 2.05 -16.07
N LEU A 259 12.32 1.81 -15.67
CA LEU A 259 11.94 0.62 -14.95
C LEU A 259 11.02 -0.23 -15.82
N ILE A 260 11.48 -1.43 -16.16
CA ILE A 260 10.65 -2.41 -16.88
C ILE A 260 10.20 -3.44 -15.87
N THR A 261 8.89 -3.65 -15.76
CA THR A 261 8.31 -4.70 -14.92
C THR A 261 7.48 -5.65 -15.76
N TYR A 262 7.60 -6.95 -15.49
CA TYR A 262 6.81 -7.99 -16.13
C TYR A 262 6.04 -8.78 -15.08
N ASN A 263 4.73 -8.87 -15.25
CA ASN A 263 3.87 -9.70 -14.44
C ASN A 263 2.79 -10.33 -15.30
N LYS A 264 2.90 -11.64 -15.55
CA LYS A 264 1.97 -12.40 -16.40
C LYS A 264 0.50 -12.31 -15.95
N ASP A 265 0.26 -12.03 -14.68
CA ASP A 265 -1.08 -12.04 -14.08
C ASP A 265 -1.75 -10.65 -14.14
N ASP A 266 -0.99 -9.58 -14.49
CA ASP A 266 -1.54 -8.24 -14.71
C ASP A 266 -2.38 -8.17 -15.99
N SER A 267 -3.37 -7.27 -16.05
CA SER A 267 -4.12 -6.96 -17.28
C SER A 267 -3.24 -6.37 -18.38
N VAL A 268 -2.16 -5.68 -17.98
CA VAL A 268 -1.08 -5.19 -18.84
C VAL A 268 0.22 -5.82 -18.34
N PRO A 269 0.62 -6.98 -18.88
CA PRO A 269 1.73 -7.77 -18.32
C PRO A 269 3.10 -7.12 -18.38
N LEU A 270 3.32 -6.25 -19.37
CA LEU A 270 4.57 -5.51 -19.54
C LEU A 270 4.30 -4.04 -19.27
N GLN A 271 4.91 -3.50 -18.22
CA GLN A 271 4.85 -2.08 -17.91
C GLN A 271 6.26 -1.50 -18.04
N ILE A 272 6.35 -0.39 -18.75
CA ILE A 272 7.58 0.38 -18.90
C ILE A 272 7.30 1.70 -18.22
N SER A 273 8.18 2.06 -17.28
CA SER A 273 8.01 3.28 -16.54
C SER A 273 9.22 4.19 -16.56
N LEU A 274 8.95 5.49 -16.66
CA LEU A 274 9.96 6.54 -16.60
C LEU A 274 10.17 6.94 -15.15
N ILE A 275 11.42 6.90 -14.71
CA ILE A 275 11.82 7.28 -13.35
C ILE A 275 12.49 8.64 -13.43
N GLU A 276 12.00 9.57 -12.60
CA GLU A 276 12.59 10.89 -12.37
C GLU A 276 12.98 10.99 -10.88
N TYR A 277 14.21 11.38 -10.60
CA TYR A 277 14.75 11.56 -9.27
C TYR A 277 14.68 13.04 -8.87
N GLU A 278 13.59 13.46 -8.24
CA GLU A 278 13.53 14.81 -7.70
C GLU A 278 14.18 14.90 -6.30
N CYS A 279 15.23 15.71 -6.17
CA CYS A 279 15.89 15.96 -4.87
C CYS A 279 16.16 17.43 -4.58
N TYR A 280 16.09 17.78 -3.30
CA TYR A 280 16.56 19.07 -2.79
C TYR A 280 18.01 18.98 -2.31
N GLY A 281 18.90 19.67 -3.02
CA GLY A 281 20.24 19.99 -2.52
C GLY A 281 20.23 20.79 -1.21
N LYS A 282 21.37 20.79 -0.51
CA LYS A 282 21.63 21.54 0.74
C LYS A 282 21.22 23.03 0.70
N GLN A 283 20.99 23.60 -0.48
CA GLN A 283 20.68 25.01 -0.69
C GLN A 283 19.18 25.37 -0.58
N LYS A 284 18.24 24.41 -0.57
CA LYS A 284 16.79 24.71 -0.42
C LYS A 284 16.31 24.46 1.01
N THR A 285 16.24 25.53 1.81
CA THR A 285 16.10 25.44 3.28
C THR A 285 14.71 25.73 3.83
N SER A 286 13.83 26.45 3.11
CA SER A 286 12.57 26.92 3.72
C SER A 286 11.44 25.87 3.71
N ILE A 287 10.66 25.83 4.79
CA ILE A 287 9.52 24.90 4.98
C ILE A 287 8.46 25.06 3.89
N ARG A 288 8.26 26.28 3.38
CA ARG A 288 7.31 26.57 2.30
C ARG A 288 7.77 25.99 0.96
N GLN A 289 9.07 26.10 0.65
CA GLN A 289 9.68 25.47 -0.54
C GLN A 289 9.67 23.94 -0.50
N LYS A 290 9.68 23.34 0.71
CA LYS A 290 9.59 21.90 0.92
C LYS A 290 8.16 21.36 0.89
N SER A 291 7.17 22.17 1.24
CA SER A 291 5.75 21.79 1.36
C SER A 291 4.98 21.88 0.04
N ASP A 292 5.29 22.87 -0.82
CA ASP A 292 4.54 23.10 -2.07
C ASP A 292 4.87 22.06 -3.17
N TYR A 293 5.93 21.27 -2.99
CA TYR A 293 6.40 20.25 -3.92
C TYR A 293 6.44 18.84 -3.32
N LEU A 294 5.81 18.65 -2.16
CA LEU A 294 5.74 17.36 -1.49
C LEU A 294 4.68 16.49 -2.18
N ASN A 295 5.08 15.58 -3.06
CA ASN A 295 4.26 14.43 -3.47
C ASN A 295 5.18 13.22 -3.69
N CYS A 296 5.26 12.34 -2.70
CA CYS A 296 4.64 11.01 -2.77
C CYS A 296 5.27 10.09 -3.83
N HIS A 297 6.10 9.15 -3.36
CA HIS A 297 6.70 8.05 -4.10
C HIS A 297 7.61 8.48 -5.26
N ILE A 298 8.72 7.76 -5.46
CA ILE A 298 9.26 7.64 -6.81
C ILE A 298 8.11 7.08 -7.63
N ILE A 299 7.50 7.94 -8.45
CA ILE A 299 6.44 7.58 -9.38
C ILE A 299 7.21 7.10 -10.61
N PRO A 300 7.25 5.79 -10.88
CA PRO A 300 7.44 5.36 -12.25
C PRO A 300 6.21 5.88 -13.00
N GLN A 301 6.37 6.85 -13.89
CA GLN A 301 5.30 7.18 -14.85
C GLN A 301 5.10 6.00 -15.79
#